data_AF-A0A815HVB4-F1
#
_entry.id   AF-A0A815HVB4-F1
#
_cell.length_a   1.000
_cell.length_b   1.000
_cell.length_c   1.000
_cell.angle_alpha   90.00
_cell.angle_beta   90.00
_cell.angle_gamma   90.00
#
_symmetry.space_group_name_H-M   'P 1'
#
loop_
_entity.id
_entity.type
_entity.pdbx_description
1 polymer ?
#
loop_
_entity_poly.entity_id
_entity_poly.type
_entity_poly.pdbx_seq_one_letter_code
_entity_poly.pdbx_strand_id
1 'polypeptide(L)'
;MEDETLNHKKSEFLFQQICNGSIELQIRNETDETSCPKDWPCRIQYTICDKHWDCLNGEDELNCTKISDKPFKTYGCLSSLDKVNNGVIDCLGSTDERQYCVSLYSNELERRYRCWNSTQCINIPKVCDCHKDCLPDGDDELVCPWMRCANPEEISFENIDGMLIAPA
;
A
#
# COMPACT_ATOMS: atom_id res chain seq x y z
N MET A 1 2.68 -33.85 28.34
CA MET A 1 1.66 -32.87 27.96
C MET A 1 2.39 -31.78 27.22
N GLU A 2 3.01 -32.12 26.07
CA GLU A 2 2.37 -32.07 24.73
C GLU A 2 1.83 -30.65 24.52
N ASP A 3 2.70 -29.68 24.18
CA ASP A 3 3.28 -29.41 22.85
C ASP A 3 2.22 -29.37 21.74
N GLU A 4 1.34 -28.35 21.83
CA GLU A 4 0.60 -27.89 20.67
C GLU A 4 1.53 -26.97 19.86
N THR A 5 2.11 -27.57 18.84
CA THR A 5 2.84 -26.93 17.75
C THR A 5 1.91 -26.00 16.99
N LEU A 6 1.66 -24.80 17.54
CA LEU A 6 1.09 -23.71 16.77
C LEU A 6 2.18 -23.32 15.76
N ASN A 7 2.00 -23.77 14.52
CA ASN A 7 2.80 -23.35 13.38
C ASN A 7 2.50 -21.88 13.09
N HIS A 8 2.94 -21.02 14.02
CA HIS A 8 2.85 -19.59 13.90
C HIS A 8 3.86 -19.23 12.82
N LYS A 9 3.38 -19.04 11.60
CA LYS A 9 3.97 -18.02 10.75
C LYS A 9 3.93 -16.75 11.59
N LYS A 10 5.02 -16.48 12.29
CA LYS A 10 5.19 -15.32 13.15
C LYS A 10 5.46 -14.15 12.23
N SER A 11 4.44 -13.68 11.50
CA SER A 11 4.40 -12.27 11.15
C SER A 11 4.10 -11.55 12.45
N GLU A 12 4.98 -10.66 12.87
CA GLU A 12 4.71 -9.79 14.01
C GLU A 12 3.46 -8.98 13.66
N PHE A 13 2.32 -9.34 14.26
CA PHE A 13 1.08 -8.61 14.09
C PHE A 13 1.29 -7.20 14.62
N LEU A 14 1.23 -6.23 13.71
CA LEU A 14 1.41 -4.82 14.06
C LEU A 14 0.07 -4.26 14.49
N PHE A 15 0.09 -3.48 15.56
CA PHE A 15 -1.11 -2.81 16.04
C PHE A 15 -1.72 -1.87 15.00
N GLN A 16 -0.88 -1.31 14.10
CA GLN A 16 -1.29 -0.51 12.94
C GLN A 16 -2.04 -1.31 11.85
N GLN A 17 -2.28 -2.61 12.06
CA GLN A 17 -3.02 -3.46 11.13
C GLN A 17 -4.44 -3.77 11.61
N ILE A 18 -4.81 -3.37 12.84
CA ILE A 18 -6.18 -3.49 13.33
C ILE A 18 -7.05 -2.43 12.64
N CYS A 19 -8.27 -2.80 12.24
CA CYS A 19 -9.23 -1.89 11.58
C CYS A 19 -8.75 -1.32 10.24
N ASN A 20 -7.84 -2.01 9.54
CA ASN A 20 -7.28 -1.54 8.27
C ASN A 20 -8.10 -2.03 7.04
N GLY A 21 -9.21 -2.73 7.29
CA GLY A 21 -10.09 -3.36 6.30
C GLY A 21 -9.64 -4.75 5.81
N SER A 22 -8.51 -5.25 6.29
CA SER A 22 -7.98 -6.58 6.00
C SER A 22 -8.27 -7.51 7.17
N ILE A 23 -8.29 -8.82 6.94
CA ILE A 23 -8.46 -9.80 8.03
C ILE A 23 -7.15 -10.54 8.21
N GLU A 24 -6.44 -10.23 9.30
CA GLU A 24 -5.17 -10.85 9.67
C GLU A 24 -5.37 -11.77 10.88
N LEU A 25 -6.28 -11.38 11.78
CA LEU A 25 -6.60 -12.15 12.97
C LEU A 25 -8.07 -12.53 12.98
N GLN A 26 -8.33 -13.84 13.00
CA GLN A 26 -9.66 -14.39 13.21
C GLN A 26 -9.66 -15.31 14.42
N ILE A 27 -10.43 -14.95 15.45
CA ILE A 27 -10.58 -15.73 16.68
C ILE A 27 -12.07 -16.08 16.83
N ARG A 28 -12.39 -17.35 16.61
CA ARG A 28 -13.78 -17.86 16.61
C ARG A 28 -14.62 -17.14 15.54
N ASN A 29 -15.55 -16.28 15.97
CA ASN A 29 -16.47 -15.53 15.13
C ASN A 29 -16.13 -14.04 15.03
N GLU A 30 -15.03 -13.61 15.65
CA GLU A 30 -14.57 -12.23 15.65
C GLU A 30 -13.29 -12.11 14.83
N THR A 31 -13.14 -10.98 14.14
CA THR A 31 -11.90 -10.56 13.48
C THR A 31 -11.36 -9.29 14.11
N ASP A 32 -10.13 -8.93 13.78
CA ASP A 32 -9.55 -7.60 14.02
C ASP A 32 -10.34 -6.43 13.37
N GLU A 33 -11.31 -6.73 12.51
CA GLU A 33 -12.19 -5.76 11.86
C GLU A 33 -13.60 -5.68 12.45
N THR A 34 -14.00 -6.62 13.34
CA THR A 34 -15.43 -6.76 13.73
C THR A 34 -15.92 -5.65 14.69
N SER A 35 -15.02 -5.10 15.51
CA SER A 35 -15.35 -4.09 16.53
C SER A 35 -15.09 -2.63 16.09
N CYS A 36 -14.75 -2.43 14.81
CA CYS A 36 -14.43 -1.13 14.22
C CYS A 36 -15.71 -0.43 13.70
N PRO A 37 -15.88 0.90 13.86
CA PRO A 37 -15.05 1.86 14.60
C PRO A 37 -15.51 2.05 16.07
N LYS A 38 -16.43 1.21 16.56
CA LYS A 38 -17.13 1.45 17.83
C LYS A 38 -16.20 1.35 19.04
N ASP A 39 -15.39 0.30 19.10
CA ASP A 39 -14.46 0.07 20.22
C ASP A 39 -13.05 0.60 19.87
N TRP A 40 -12.79 0.81 18.58
CA TRP A 40 -11.53 1.28 18.05
C TRP A 40 -11.72 2.50 17.14
N PRO A 41 -11.65 3.74 17.68
CA PRO A 41 -11.72 4.93 16.86
C PRO A 41 -10.50 4.97 15.96
N CYS A 42 -10.71 5.03 14.63
CA CYS A 42 -9.61 5.02 13.68
C CYS A 42 -8.73 6.28 13.78
N ARG A 43 -9.28 7.40 14.26
CA ARG A 43 -8.58 8.68 14.39
C ARG A 43 -8.30 9.04 15.84
N ILE A 44 -7.11 8.71 16.33
CA ILE A 44 -6.59 9.03 17.66
C ILE A 44 -5.20 9.66 17.58
N GLN A 45 -4.67 10.18 18.69
CA GLN A 45 -3.38 10.89 18.68
C GLN A 45 -2.19 10.08 18.13
N TYR A 46 -2.30 8.76 18.07
CA TYR A 46 -1.26 7.85 17.60
C TYR A 46 -1.42 7.42 16.15
N THR A 47 -2.61 7.60 15.56
CA THR A 47 -2.93 7.23 14.16
C THR A 47 -3.00 8.45 13.25
N ILE A 48 -3.10 9.66 13.82
CA ILE A 48 -3.09 10.88 13.02
C ILE A 48 -1.72 11.10 12.39
N CYS A 49 -1.68 11.11 11.06
CA CYS A 49 -0.49 11.42 10.25
C CYS A 49 0.71 10.52 10.59
N ASP A 50 0.44 9.25 10.89
CA ASP A 50 1.40 8.24 11.30
C ASP A 50 1.92 7.40 10.12
N LYS A 51 1.46 7.70 8.90
CA LYS A 51 1.83 7.05 7.63
C LYS A 51 1.11 5.73 7.37
N HIS A 52 0.18 5.32 8.22
CA HIS A 52 -0.67 4.16 8.07
C HIS A 52 -2.11 4.60 7.86
N TRP A 53 -2.92 3.74 7.24
CA TRP A 53 -4.34 4.00 7.07
C TRP A 53 -5.07 3.15 8.08
N ASP A 54 -5.30 3.73 9.24
CA ASP A 54 -6.13 3.19 10.29
C ASP A 54 -7.61 3.50 10.02
N CYS A 55 -7.91 4.59 9.32
CA CYS A 55 -9.28 4.89 8.88
C CYS A 55 -9.59 4.30 7.51
N LEU A 56 -10.80 3.75 7.38
CA LEU A 56 -11.33 3.19 6.12
C LEU A 56 -11.33 4.22 4.97
N ASN A 57 -11.51 5.50 5.32
CA ASN A 57 -11.46 6.66 4.45
C ASN A 57 -10.15 7.46 4.55
N GLY A 58 -9.11 6.91 5.17
CA GLY A 58 -7.79 7.56 5.29
C GLY A 58 -7.80 8.95 5.92
N GLU A 59 -8.85 9.33 6.68
CA GLU A 59 -8.99 10.66 7.27
C GLU A 59 -8.00 10.98 8.38
N ASP A 60 -7.44 9.94 8.98
CA ASP A 60 -6.31 9.95 9.89
C ASP A 60 -5.04 10.50 9.23
N GLU A 61 -4.89 10.28 7.93
CA GLU A 61 -3.76 10.72 7.13
C GLU A 61 -4.00 12.05 6.38
N LEU A 62 -5.14 12.70 6.62
CA LEU A 62 -5.50 13.95 5.95
C LEU A 62 -5.07 15.20 6.73
N ASN A 63 -4.72 16.26 5.98
CA ASN A 63 -4.38 17.58 6.51
C ASN A 63 -3.17 17.62 7.48
N CYS A 64 -2.16 16.79 7.21
CA CYS A 64 -0.91 16.77 7.95
C CYS A 64 -0.03 18.00 7.64
N THR A 65 0.38 18.74 8.66
CA THR A 65 1.15 20.00 8.52
C THR A 65 2.62 19.80 8.13
N LYS A 66 3.16 18.59 8.30
CA LYS A 66 4.55 18.25 7.96
C LYS A 66 4.61 17.60 6.58
N ILE A 67 5.13 18.34 5.60
CA ILE A 67 5.29 17.87 4.21
C ILE A 67 6.38 16.78 4.08
N SER A 68 7.39 16.80 4.95
CA SER A 68 8.49 15.81 4.98
C SER A 68 8.07 14.42 5.47
N ASP A 69 6.83 14.29 5.97
CA ASP A 69 6.27 13.05 6.48
C ASP A 69 5.18 12.47 5.56
N LYS A 70 5.00 12.98 4.33
CA LYS A 70 4.08 12.37 3.37
C LYS A 70 4.73 11.09 2.80
N PRO A 71 4.28 9.88 3.15
CA PRO A 71 4.68 8.71 2.40
C PRO A 71 4.02 8.79 1.03
N PHE A 72 4.44 7.90 0.13
CA PHE A 72 3.69 7.48 -1.05
C PHE A 72 2.23 7.01 -0.79
N LYS A 73 1.75 7.10 0.45
CA LYS A 73 0.52 6.52 0.98
C LYS A 73 -0.45 7.55 1.55
N THR A 74 -0.09 8.83 1.68
CA THR A 74 -1.10 9.88 1.83
C THR A 74 -1.62 10.26 0.47
N TYR A 75 -2.84 10.80 0.39
CA TYR A 75 -3.46 11.36 -0.82
C TYR A 75 -2.66 12.56 -1.40
N GLY A 76 -1.36 12.43 -1.68
CA GLY A 76 -0.52 13.45 -2.30
C GLY A 76 -1.02 13.86 -3.68
N CYS A 77 -1.89 13.03 -4.27
CA CYS A 77 -2.63 13.25 -5.50
C CYS A 77 -3.91 14.10 -5.33
N LEU A 78 -4.50 14.19 -4.13
CA LEU A 78 -5.76 14.92 -3.92
C LEU A 78 -5.53 16.33 -3.38
N SER A 79 -6.35 17.27 -3.88
CA SER A 79 -6.40 18.65 -3.41
C SER A 79 -7.54 18.92 -2.41
N SER A 80 -8.45 17.96 -2.23
CA SER A 80 -9.64 18.12 -1.39
C SER A 80 -10.18 16.79 -0.87
N LEU A 81 -10.85 16.82 0.29
CA LEU A 81 -11.32 15.63 1.01
C LEU A 81 -12.60 15.02 0.43
N ASP A 82 -13.40 15.81 -0.28
CA ASP A 82 -14.62 15.34 -0.97
C ASP A 82 -14.31 14.38 -2.13
N LYS A 83 -13.03 14.23 -2.47
CA LYS A 83 -12.53 13.28 -3.47
C LYS A 83 -12.14 11.92 -2.89
N VAL A 84 -12.20 11.75 -1.57
CA VAL A 84 -11.89 10.48 -0.93
C VAL A 84 -13.16 9.64 -0.85
N ASN A 85 -13.10 8.40 -1.35
CA ASN A 85 -14.20 7.45 -1.38
C ASN A 85 -15.51 8.04 -1.97
N ASN A 86 -15.38 8.88 -3.00
CA ASN A 86 -16.50 9.45 -3.76
C ASN A 86 -16.97 8.54 -4.92
N GLY A 87 -16.33 7.38 -5.11
CA GLY A 87 -16.61 6.41 -6.17
C GLY A 87 -15.94 6.72 -7.50
N VAL A 88 -15.08 7.73 -7.57
CA VAL A 88 -14.35 8.16 -8.75
C VAL A 88 -12.86 8.06 -8.47
N ILE A 89 -12.13 7.30 -9.29
CA ILE A 89 -10.68 7.20 -9.17
C ILE A 89 -10.04 8.50 -9.64
N ASP A 90 -9.62 9.31 -8.70
CA ASP A 90 -8.84 10.53 -8.84
C ASP A 90 -7.32 10.28 -8.73
N CYS A 91 -6.89 9.14 -8.15
CA CYS A 91 -5.47 8.82 -7.94
C CYS A 91 -5.02 7.49 -8.56
N LEU A 92 -3.76 7.45 -9.02
CA LEU A 92 -3.11 6.20 -9.40
C LEU A 92 -3.13 5.19 -8.24
N GLY A 93 -3.28 3.92 -8.57
CA GLY A 93 -3.48 2.86 -7.60
C GLY A 93 -4.84 2.85 -6.92
N SER A 94 -5.76 3.77 -7.29
CA SER A 94 -7.06 3.93 -6.63
C SER A 94 -6.91 4.13 -5.14
N THR A 95 -5.89 4.88 -4.73
CA THR A 95 -5.63 5.17 -3.31
C THR A 95 -6.83 5.90 -2.70
N ASP A 96 -7.33 6.92 -3.38
CA ASP A 96 -8.60 7.62 -3.10
C ASP A 96 -9.85 6.74 -2.98
N GLU A 97 -9.85 5.55 -3.59
CA GLU A 97 -10.97 4.59 -3.62
C GLU A 97 -10.54 3.17 -3.17
N ARG A 98 -9.67 3.09 -2.15
CA ARG A 98 -8.98 1.85 -1.74
C ARG A 98 -9.92 0.70 -1.38
N GLN A 99 -11.14 1.00 -0.96
CA GLN A 99 -12.18 0.04 -0.59
C GLN A 99 -12.43 -1.02 -1.65
N TYR A 100 -12.25 -0.68 -2.92
CA TYR A 100 -12.43 -1.60 -4.02
C TYR A 100 -11.57 -2.86 -3.87
N CYS A 101 -10.24 -2.72 -3.81
CA CYS A 101 -9.35 -3.88 -3.69
C CYS A 101 -9.41 -4.53 -2.31
N VAL A 102 -9.65 -3.75 -1.26
CA VAL A 102 -9.81 -4.27 0.11
C VAL A 102 -10.98 -5.24 0.19
N SER A 103 -12.14 -4.86 -0.35
CA SER A 103 -13.35 -5.70 -0.31
C SER A 103 -13.23 -7.00 -1.11
N LEU A 104 -12.44 -7.00 -2.19
CA LEU A 104 -12.20 -8.19 -3.01
C LEU A 104 -11.16 -9.14 -2.38
N TYR A 105 -10.21 -8.59 -1.63
CA TYR A 105 -9.04 -9.30 -1.12
C TYR A 105 -8.80 -8.97 0.35
N SER A 106 -9.81 -9.20 1.19
CA SER A 106 -9.75 -8.91 2.63
C SER A 106 -8.61 -9.67 3.32
N ASN A 107 -8.34 -10.90 2.90
CA ASN A 107 -7.30 -11.75 3.49
C ASN A 107 -5.89 -11.54 2.87
N GLU A 108 -5.74 -10.60 1.92
CA GLU A 108 -4.46 -10.32 1.25
C GLU A 108 -4.05 -8.87 1.46
N LEU A 109 -3.33 -8.64 2.55
CA LEU A 109 -2.80 -7.34 2.98
C LEU A 109 -2.12 -6.52 1.89
N GLU A 110 -1.40 -7.19 1.00
CA GLU A 110 -0.58 -6.54 -0.02
C GLU A 110 -1.37 -6.24 -1.29
N ARG A 111 -2.51 -6.88 -1.55
CA ARG A 111 -3.26 -6.66 -2.80
C ARG A 111 -4.15 -5.42 -2.69
N ARG A 112 -3.52 -4.26 -2.81
CA ARG A 112 -4.12 -2.96 -2.48
C ARG A 112 -3.99 -1.91 -3.59
N TYR A 113 -3.20 -2.14 -4.63
CA TYR A 113 -3.06 -1.22 -5.75
C TYR A 113 -4.00 -1.61 -6.89
N ARG A 114 -4.88 -0.71 -7.30
CA ARG A 114 -5.76 -0.93 -8.46
C ARG A 114 -5.17 -0.27 -9.71
N CYS A 115 -5.07 -1.04 -10.79
CA CYS A 115 -4.60 -0.54 -12.08
C CYS A 115 -5.56 0.50 -12.67
N TRP A 116 -5.01 1.50 -13.34
CA TRP A 116 -5.76 2.60 -13.97
C TRP A 116 -6.75 2.08 -15.01
N ASN A 117 -7.98 2.64 -15.02
CA ASN A 117 -9.08 2.22 -15.91
C ASN A 117 -9.36 0.71 -15.94
N SER A 118 -8.97 -0.01 -14.89
CA SER A 118 -9.10 -1.46 -14.78
C SER A 118 -9.75 -1.83 -13.44
N THR A 119 -10.21 -3.08 -13.36
CA THR A 119 -10.67 -3.71 -12.11
C THR A 119 -9.59 -4.60 -11.50
N GLN A 120 -8.42 -4.70 -12.13
CA GLN A 120 -7.30 -5.49 -11.64
C GLN A 120 -6.70 -4.84 -10.39
N CYS A 121 -6.51 -5.65 -9.35
CA CYS A 121 -5.74 -5.29 -8.17
C CYS A 121 -4.43 -6.10 -8.15
N ILE A 122 -3.31 -5.42 -7.93
CA ILE A 122 -1.98 -6.03 -7.81
C ILE A 122 -1.42 -5.86 -6.39
N ASN A 123 -0.39 -6.63 -6.08
CA ASN A 123 0.27 -6.56 -4.78
C ASN A 123 1.18 -5.33 -4.71
N ILE A 124 1.25 -4.67 -3.56
CA ILE A 124 2.15 -3.51 -3.36
C ILE A 124 3.61 -3.79 -3.77
N PRO A 125 4.20 -4.98 -3.53
CA PRO A 125 5.57 -5.27 -4.00
C PRO A 125 5.76 -5.31 -5.51
N LYS A 126 4.67 -5.38 -6.29
CA LYS A 126 4.66 -5.31 -7.76
C LYS A 126 4.56 -3.88 -8.28
N VAL A 127 4.32 -2.92 -7.40
CA VAL A 127 4.30 -1.51 -7.76
C VAL A 127 5.74 -1.03 -7.76
N CYS A 128 6.20 -0.47 -8.88
CA CYS A 128 7.58 -0.02 -9.03
C CYS A 128 8.58 -1.17 -8.95
N ASP A 129 8.28 -2.31 -9.58
CA ASP A 129 9.18 -3.46 -9.63
C ASP A 129 9.92 -3.59 -10.98
N CYS A 130 9.75 -2.58 -11.85
CA CYS A 130 10.25 -2.53 -13.22
C CYS A 130 9.61 -3.53 -14.19
N HIS A 131 8.50 -4.15 -13.82
CA HIS A 131 7.66 -4.95 -14.68
C HIS A 131 6.29 -4.28 -14.84
N LYS A 132 5.75 -4.31 -16.07
CA LYS A 132 4.39 -3.83 -16.32
C LYS A 132 3.39 -4.89 -15.88
N ASP A 133 2.92 -4.84 -14.64
CA ASP A 133 1.87 -5.70 -14.11
C ASP A 133 0.47 -5.15 -14.36
N CYS A 134 0.32 -3.83 -14.48
CA CYS A 134 -0.92 -3.21 -14.92
C CYS A 134 -0.95 -3.08 -16.45
N LEU A 135 -1.82 -3.83 -17.12
CA LEU A 135 -1.98 -3.75 -18.58
C LEU A 135 -3.18 -2.87 -18.97
N PRO A 136 -3.10 -2.11 -20.07
CA PRO A 136 -1.98 -2.02 -21.03
C PRO A 136 -0.92 -0.96 -20.70
N ASP A 137 -1.22 -0.04 -19.77
CA ASP A 137 -0.49 1.22 -19.63
C ASP A 137 0.76 1.12 -18.74
N GLY A 138 0.81 0.17 -17.80
CA GLY A 138 1.92 0.01 -16.85
C GLY A 138 1.94 1.12 -15.80
N ASP A 139 0.78 1.54 -15.30
CA ASP A 139 0.67 2.67 -14.36
C ASP A 139 1.28 2.40 -12.98
N ASP A 140 1.42 1.12 -12.63
CA ASP A 140 2.19 0.60 -11.50
C ASP A 140 3.66 1.05 -11.51
N GLU A 141 4.22 1.28 -12.70
CA GLU A 141 5.60 1.77 -12.88
C GLU A 141 5.68 3.31 -13.04
N LEU A 142 4.56 3.95 -13.41
CA LEU A 142 4.50 5.40 -13.60
C LEU A 142 4.36 6.18 -12.29
N VAL A 143 3.84 5.53 -11.24
CA VAL A 143 3.61 6.17 -9.95
C VAL A 143 4.92 6.60 -9.29
N CYS A 144 6.06 5.97 -9.60
CA CYS A 144 7.40 6.22 -9.05
C CYS A 144 8.39 6.75 -10.09
N PRO A 145 8.26 8.01 -10.54
CA PRO A 145 9.14 8.59 -11.56
C PRO A 145 10.61 8.71 -11.14
N TRP A 146 10.90 8.56 -9.85
CA TRP A 146 12.24 8.54 -9.28
C TRP A 146 12.94 7.18 -9.43
N MET A 147 12.18 6.10 -9.63
CA MET A 147 12.74 4.81 -10.02
C MET A 147 12.98 4.79 -11.52
N ARG A 148 14.25 4.83 -11.92
CA ARG A 148 14.65 4.54 -13.30
C ARG A 148 14.87 3.05 -13.41
N CYS A 149 13.96 2.38 -14.09
CA CYS A 149 14.18 0.99 -14.49
C CYS A 149 15.37 0.94 -15.43
N ALA A 150 16.42 0.25 -15.01
CA ALA A 150 17.55 -0.01 -15.88
C ALA A 150 17.06 -0.93 -16.99
N ASN A 151 17.06 -0.45 -18.23
CA ASN A 151 16.92 -1.33 -19.38
C ASN A 151 18.11 -2.30 -19.37
N PRO A 152 17.90 -3.63 -19.31
CA PRO A 152 18.99 -4.59 -19.46
C PRO A 152 19.71 -4.44 -20.82
N GLU A 153 19.04 -3.83 -21.81
CA GLU A 153 19.56 -3.59 -23.16
C GLU A 153 20.33 -2.27 -23.32
N GLU A 154 20.30 -1.34 -22.35
CA GLU A 154 21.07 -0.07 -22.39
C GLU A 154 22.37 -0.11 -21.56
N ILE A 155 22.73 -1.28 -21.01
CA ILE A 155 24.07 -1.46 -20.41
C ILE A 155 25.06 -1.72 -21.55
N SER A 156 25.42 -0.67 -22.31
CA SER A 156 26.55 -0.72 -23.22
C SER A 156 27.84 -0.68 -22.40
N PHE A 157 28.41 -1.85 -22.12
CA PHE A 157 29.79 -1.96 -21.67
C PHE A 157 30.71 -1.56 -22.83
N GLU A 158 31.13 -0.30 -22.88
CA GLU A 158 32.37 0.00 -23.60
C GLU A 158 33.53 -0.52 -22.76
N ASN A 159 34.07 -1.64 -23.22
CA ASN A 159 35.30 -2.23 -22.71
C ASN A 159 36.43 -1.19 -22.81
N ILE A 160 36.87 -0.67 -21.67
CA ILE A 160 38.21 -0.09 -21.55
C ILE A 160 38.83 -0.63 -20.26
N ASP A 161 39.70 -1.63 -20.44
CA ASP A 161 40.74 -2.10 -19.53
C ASP A 161 40.41 -2.15 -18.03
N GLY A 162 39.70 -3.20 -17.63
CA GLY A 162 40.14 -4.04 -16.52
C GLY A 162 40.19 -3.42 -15.12
N MET A 163 39.28 -2.52 -14.73
CA MET A 163 39.14 -2.16 -13.31
C MET A 163 37.67 -1.96 -12.91
N LEU A 164 37.17 -2.90 -12.09
CA LEU A 164 35.89 -2.79 -11.38
C LEU A 164 36.03 -1.71 -10.30
N ILE A 165 35.28 -0.62 -10.44
CA ILE A 165 34.97 0.30 -9.34
C ILE A 165 33.49 0.65 -9.43
N ALA A 166 32.76 0.49 -8.33
CA ALA A 166 31.41 1.03 -8.17
C ALA A 166 31.48 2.56 -8.11
N PRO A 167 30.53 3.32 -8.67
CA PRO A 167 30.60 4.77 -8.59
C PRO A 167 30.13 5.25 -7.22
N ALA A 168 30.77 6.33 -6.76
CA ALA A 168 30.25 7.27 -5.77
C ALA A 168 29.31 8.29 -6.45
#